data_AF-A0A0J1LWH8-F1
#
_entry.id   AF-A0A0J1LWH8-F1
#
_cell.length_a   1.000
_cell.length_b   1.000
_cell.length_c   1.000
_cell.angle_alpha   90.00
_cell.angle_beta   90.00
_cell.angle_gamma   90.00
#
_symmetry.space_group_name_H-M   'P 1'
#
loop_
_entity.id
_entity.type
_entity.pdbx_description
1 polymer ?
#
loop_
_entity_poly.entity_id
_entity_poly.type
_entity_poly.pdbx_seq_one_letter_code
_entity_poly.pdbx_strand_id
1 'polypeptide(L)'
;MKKQSEKEEQREIRAQMAEERKAQQEIERAIREAEAEELRAQKALDKARKEMESKLAQLTTEQAEKYQSKIDELRDALTEAELKGQKALSMAQQTKRGHVYVISNVGSFGEDVFKIGMTRRLDPQDRVDELGSASVPFLFDVHAMIHSEDAPALENALHQHFDAKRTNLVNRRKEFFNVSLKEIKSAVYELAGNDVDFIETVVAQHYYETLALRKKKSGVAEVQAQHTAVQPRFAESI
;
A
#
# COMPACT_ATOMS: atom_id res chain seq x y z
N MET A 1 14.93 -26.40 -12.48
CA MET A 1 14.92 -26.14 -11.03
C MET A 1 14.77 -24.65 -10.71
N LYS A 2 15.78 -23.77 -10.90
CA LYS A 2 15.64 -22.31 -10.59
C LYS A 2 14.50 -21.58 -11.34
N LYS A 3 14.36 -21.80 -12.66
CA LYS A 3 13.26 -21.22 -13.46
C LYS A 3 11.85 -21.66 -13.04
N GLN A 4 11.74 -22.76 -12.29
CA GLN A 4 10.45 -23.33 -11.89
C GLN A 4 10.03 -22.78 -10.53
N SER A 5 10.97 -22.65 -9.58
CA SER A 5 10.72 -21.96 -8.31
C SER A 5 10.41 -20.48 -8.49
N GLU A 6 11.15 -19.76 -9.35
CA GLU A 6 10.89 -18.35 -9.66
C GLU A 6 9.50 -18.12 -10.27
N LYS A 7 8.98 -19.11 -11.01
CA LYS A 7 7.65 -19.06 -11.63
C LYS A 7 6.53 -19.40 -10.64
N GLU A 8 6.80 -20.26 -9.67
CA GLU A 8 5.89 -20.59 -8.57
C GLU A 8 5.79 -19.42 -7.57
N GLU A 9 6.93 -18.84 -7.19
CA GLU A 9 6.99 -17.68 -6.31
C GLU A 9 6.30 -16.44 -6.93
N GLN A 10 6.51 -16.20 -8.24
CA GLN A 10 5.75 -15.18 -8.97
C GLN A 10 4.25 -15.48 -9.06
N ARG A 11 3.83 -16.75 -9.05
CA ARG A 11 2.41 -17.12 -9.05
C ARG A 11 1.78 -16.89 -7.69
N GLU A 12 2.46 -17.23 -6.61
CA GLU A 12 1.98 -17.00 -5.24
C GLU A 12 1.82 -15.51 -4.95
N ILE A 13 2.82 -14.70 -5.33
CA ILE A 13 2.74 -13.23 -5.20
C ILE A 13 1.56 -12.67 -6.00
N ARG A 14 1.33 -13.15 -7.23
CA ARG A 14 0.18 -12.73 -8.05
C ARG A 14 -1.15 -13.18 -7.46
N ALA A 15 -1.22 -14.36 -6.85
CA ALA A 15 -2.43 -14.88 -6.22
C ALA A 15 -2.79 -14.03 -5.00
N GLN A 16 -1.82 -13.75 -4.11
CA GLN A 16 -2.01 -12.88 -2.95
C GLN A 16 -2.49 -11.48 -3.36
N MET A 17 -1.83 -10.84 -4.33
CA MET A 17 -2.25 -9.52 -4.80
C MET A 17 -3.65 -9.52 -5.46
N ALA A 18 -4.02 -10.60 -6.15
CA ALA A 18 -5.35 -10.70 -6.76
C ALA A 18 -6.45 -10.85 -5.71
N GLU A 19 -6.17 -11.59 -4.63
CA GLU A 19 -7.05 -11.74 -3.48
C GLU A 19 -7.22 -10.42 -2.73
N GLU A 20 -6.11 -9.71 -2.45
CA GLU A 20 -6.14 -8.39 -1.83
C GLU A 20 -6.95 -7.38 -2.67
N ARG A 21 -6.74 -7.38 -3.99
CA ARG A 21 -7.50 -6.50 -4.89
C ARG A 21 -8.98 -6.83 -4.92
N LYS A 22 -9.34 -8.11 -4.90
CA LYS A 22 -10.75 -8.54 -4.82
C LYS A 22 -11.38 -8.10 -3.50
N ALA A 23 -10.70 -8.32 -2.38
CA ALA A 23 -11.17 -7.86 -1.07
C ALA A 23 -11.39 -6.35 -1.05
N GLN A 24 -10.47 -5.57 -1.61
CA GLN A 24 -10.61 -4.12 -1.74
C GLN A 24 -11.84 -3.73 -2.57
N GLN A 25 -12.06 -4.39 -3.70
CA GLN A 25 -13.18 -4.13 -4.60
C GLN A 25 -14.53 -4.52 -3.99
N GLU A 26 -14.59 -5.61 -3.24
CA GLU A 26 -15.80 -6.04 -2.52
C GLU A 26 -16.18 -5.04 -1.44
N ILE A 27 -15.19 -4.52 -0.70
CA ILE A 27 -15.41 -3.47 0.30
C ILE A 27 -15.89 -2.17 -0.34
N GLU A 28 -15.24 -1.70 -1.41
CA GLU A 28 -15.65 -0.48 -2.12
C GLU A 28 -17.08 -0.61 -2.66
N ARG A 29 -17.40 -1.80 -3.20
CA ARG A 29 -18.74 -2.11 -3.67
C ARG A 29 -19.75 -2.09 -2.52
N ALA A 30 -19.44 -2.70 -1.37
CA ALA A 30 -20.31 -2.72 -0.21
C ALA A 30 -20.58 -1.30 0.32
N ILE A 31 -19.57 -0.42 0.36
CA ILE A 31 -19.76 1.00 0.72
C ILE A 31 -20.71 1.68 -0.25
N ARG A 32 -20.46 1.55 -1.56
CA ARG A 32 -21.29 2.21 -2.58
C ARG A 32 -22.73 1.70 -2.57
N GLU A 33 -22.92 0.41 -2.33
CA GLU A 33 -24.25 -0.19 -2.20
C GLU A 33 -24.98 0.33 -0.95
N ALA A 34 -24.28 0.44 0.19
CA ALA A 34 -24.84 1.00 1.42
C ALA A 34 -25.22 2.48 1.27
N GLU A 35 -24.34 3.32 0.71
CA GLU A 35 -24.63 4.74 0.44
C GLU A 35 -25.85 4.92 -0.47
N ALA A 36 -25.99 4.07 -1.50
CA ALA A 36 -27.14 4.10 -2.39
C ALA A 36 -28.43 3.65 -1.70
N GLU A 37 -28.36 2.68 -0.78
CA GLU A 37 -29.48 2.22 0.03
C GLU A 37 -29.94 3.29 1.02
N GLU A 38 -29.02 3.89 1.79
CA GLU A 38 -29.28 5.02 2.68
C GLU A 38 -29.96 6.17 1.94
N LEU A 39 -29.42 6.57 0.78
CA LEU A 39 -30.00 7.65 -0.03
C LEU A 39 -31.42 7.33 -0.50
N ARG A 40 -31.70 6.07 -0.86
CA ARG A 40 -33.05 5.64 -1.27
C ARG A 40 -34.01 5.63 -0.09
N ALA A 41 -33.59 5.11 1.06
CA ALA A 41 -34.39 5.05 2.28
C ALA A 41 -34.73 6.48 2.77
N GLN A 42 -33.74 7.37 2.80
CA GLN A 42 -33.93 8.78 3.17
C GLN A 42 -34.94 9.48 2.25
N LYS A 43 -34.80 9.32 0.92
CA LYS A 43 -35.75 9.90 -0.04
C LYS A 43 -37.17 9.37 0.13
N ALA A 44 -37.32 8.07 0.39
CA ALA A 44 -38.62 7.45 0.63
C ALA A 44 -39.26 8.00 1.92
N LEU A 45 -38.47 8.13 2.99
CA LEU A 45 -38.91 8.70 4.27
C LEU A 45 -39.33 10.17 4.12
N ASP A 46 -38.53 10.99 3.43
CA ASP A 46 -38.84 12.40 3.19
C ASP A 46 -40.11 12.58 2.37
N LYS A 47 -40.32 11.72 1.36
CA LYS A 47 -41.55 11.71 0.57
C LYS A 47 -42.75 11.33 1.43
N ALA A 48 -42.65 10.26 2.23
CA ALA A 48 -43.72 9.83 3.12
C ALA A 48 -44.10 10.89 4.15
N ARG A 49 -43.12 11.58 4.74
CA ARG A 49 -43.33 12.69 5.68
C ARG A 49 -44.07 13.87 5.02
N LYS A 50 -43.63 14.30 3.83
CA LYS A 50 -44.29 15.38 3.08
C LYS A 50 -45.72 15.02 2.68
N GLU A 51 -45.95 13.78 2.25
CA GLU A 51 -47.30 13.32 1.90
C GLU A 51 -48.22 13.31 3.13
N MET A 52 -47.74 12.86 4.29
CA MET A 52 -48.50 12.90 5.54
C MET A 52 -48.84 14.33 5.94
N GLU A 53 -47.88 15.25 5.90
CA GLU A 53 -48.10 16.67 6.22
C GLU A 53 -49.14 17.31 5.29
N SER A 54 -49.09 17.01 3.99
CA SER A 54 -50.06 17.54 3.02
C SER A 54 -51.49 17.00 3.19
N LYS A 55 -51.63 15.79 3.73
CA LYS A 55 -52.92 15.09 3.89
C LYS A 55 -53.46 15.14 5.31
N LEU A 56 -52.70 15.68 6.27
CA LEU A 56 -53.00 15.65 7.70
C LEU A 56 -54.41 16.18 8.03
N ALA A 57 -54.85 17.22 7.34
CA ALA A 57 -56.17 17.83 7.53
C ALA A 57 -57.35 17.03 6.94
N GLN A 58 -57.07 16.02 6.11
CA GLN A 58 -58.08 15.22 5.39
C GLN A 58 -58.11 13.75 5.82
N LEU A 59 -57.17 13.32 6.65
CA LEU A 59 -57.04 11.93 7.09
C LEU A 59 -57.97 11.65 8.28
N THR A 60 -58.62 10.49 8.28
CA THR A 60 -59.25 9.94 9.49
C THR A 60 -58.17 9.44 10.46
N THR A 61 -58.51 9.29 11.74
CA THR A 61 -57.59 8.78 12.76
C THR A 61 -56.95 7.45 12.37
N GLU A 62 -57.75 6.51 11.84
CA GLU A 62 -57.29 5.18 11.42
C GLU A 62 -56.37 5.23 10.19
N GLN A 63 -56.57 6.19 9.28
CA GLN A 63 -55.67 6.40 8.15
C GLN A 63 -54.36 7.06 8.60
N ALA A 64 -54.44 8.03 9.50
CA ALA A 64 -53.26 8.68 10.08
C ALA A 64 -52.36 7.67 10.81
N GLU A 65 -52.94 6.74 11.57
CA GLU A 65 -52.20 5.65 12.22
C GLU A 65 -51.48 4.75 11.21
N LYS A 66 -52.14 4.34 10.12
CA LYS A 66 -51.50 3.52 9.07
C LYS A 66 -50.36 4.25 8.37
N TYR A 67 -50.52 5.56 8.09
CA TYR A 67 -49.44 6.37 7.52
C TYR A 67 -48.28 6.53 8.49
N GLN A 68 -48.56 6.71 9.78
CA GLN A 68 -47.55 6.82 10.82
C GLN A 68 -46.75 5.52 10.95
N SER A 69 -47.42 4.36 11.00
CA SER A 69 -46.75 3.05 10.96
C SER A 69 -45.84 2.91 9.74
N LYS A 70 -46.28 3.40 8.56
CA LYS A 70 -45.44 3.34 7.36
C LYS A 70 -44.20 4.23 7.45
N ILE A 71 -44.32 5.39 8.09
CA ILE A 71 -43.18 6.29 8.34
C ILE A 71 -42.21 5.65 9.32
N ASP A 72 -42.71 4.96 10.34
CA ASP A 72 -41.86 4.30 11.32
C ASP A 72 -41.11 3.09 10.70
N GLU A 73 -41.77 2.28 9.87
CA GLU A 73 -41.08 1.26 9.05
C GLU A 73 -39.96 1.85 8.18
N LEU A 74 -40.20 3.01 7.55
CA LEU A 74 -39.20 3.68 6.71
C LEU A 74 -38.04 4.27 7.54
N ARG A 75 -38.29 4.69 8.78
CA ARG A 75 -37.24 5.13 9.71
C ARG A 75 -36.38 3.96 10.16
N ASP A 76 -36.99 2.82 10.47
CA ASP A 76 -36.27 1.62 10.86
C ASP A 76 -35.39 1.12 9.71
N ALA A 77 -35.93 1.11 8.48
CA ALA A 77 -35.16 0.76 7.28
C ALA A 77 -33.99 1.71 7.02
N LEU A 78 -34.18 3.02 7.24
CA LEU A 78 -33.08 4.00 7.15
C LEU A 78 -32.00 3.72 8.20
N THR A 79 -32.41 3.49 9.45
CA THR A 79 -31.48 3.20 10.55
C THR A 79 -30.67 1.93 10.29
N GLU A 80 -31.30 0.88 9.74
CA GLU A 80 -30.61 -0.35 9.36
C GLU A 80 -29.60 -0.11 8.22
N ALA A 81 -29.96 0.70 7.23
CA ALA A 81 -29.06 1.07 6.14
C ALA A 81 -27.83 1.84 6.66
N GLU A 82 -28.04 2.82 7.55
CA GLU A 82 -26.98 3.61 8.19
C GLU A 82 -26.00 2.73 8.98
N LEU A 83 -26.53 1.75 9.74
CA LEU A 83 -25.71 0.80 10.50
C LEU A 83 -24.86 -0.10 9.57
N LYS A 84 -25.42 -0.53 8.44
CA LYS A 84 -24.68 -1.30 7.41
C LYS A 84 -23.57 -0.44 6.79
N GLY A 85 -23.86 0.82 6.46
CA GLY A 85 -22.88 1.77 5.93
C GLY A 85 -21.72 2.01 6.88
N GLN A 86 -22.01 2.29 8.16
CA GLN A 86 -20.98 2.46 9.19
C GLN A 86 -20.09 1.22 9.35
N LYS A 87 -20.69 0.02 9.33
CA LYS A 87 -19.94 -1.23 9.41
C LYS A 87 -19.01 -1.42 8.20
N ALA A 88 -19.51 -1.17 7.00
CA ALA A 88 -18.72 -1.26 5.77
C ALA A 88 -17.55 -0.25 5.76
N LEU A 89 -17.80 0.99 6.19
CA LEU A 89 -16.78 2.03 6.32
C LEU A 89 -15.70 1.65 7.34
N SER A 90 -16.09 1.14 8.51
CA SER A 90 -15.16 0.70 9.55
C SER A 90 -14.26 -0.44 9.07
N MET A 91 -14.83 -1.44 8.41
CA MET A 91 -14.06 -2.53 7.80
C MET A 91 -13.09 -1.99 6.74
N ALA A 92 -13.53 -1.06 5.90
CA ALA A 92 -12.68 -0.46 4.88
C ALA A 92 -11.49 0.30 5.48
N GLN A 93 -11.73 1.10 6.53
CA GLN A 93 -10.67 1.80 7.25
C GLN A 93 -9.66 0.80 7.79
N GLN A 94 -10.09 -0.26 8.49
CA GLN A 94 -9.21 -1.30 9.00
C GLN A 94 -8.33 -1.94 7.93
N THR A 95 -8.86 -2.17 6.71
CA THR A 95 -8.07 -2.78 5.62
C THR A 95 -7.00 -1.88 4.99
N LYS A 96 -7.11 -0.56 5.19
CA LYS A 96 -6.18 0.44 4.66
C LYS A 96 -5.04 0.80 5.62
N ARG A 97 -5.19 0.48 6.92
CA ARG A 97 -4.17 0.74 7.92
C ARG A 97 -2.93 -0.10 7.66
N GLY A 98 -1.76 0.48 7.92
CA GLY A 98 -0.49 -0.23 7.77
C GLY A 98 0.70 0.69 7.97
N HIS A 99 1.84 0.23 7.48
CA HIS A 99 3.10 0.95 7.54
C HIS A 99 3.65 1.19 6.14
N VAL A 100 4.08 2.42 5.87
CA VAL A 100 4.93 2.75 4.71
C VAL A 100 6.38 2.70 5.17
N TYR A 101 7.19 1.87 4.54
CA TYR A 101 8.61 1.74 4.85
C TYR A 101 9.47 2.45 3.80
N VAL A 102 10.61 2.98 4.26
CA VAL A 102 11.67 3.53 3.43
C VAL A 102 12.94 2.74 3.72
N ILE A 103 13.47 2.07 2.70
CA ILE A 103 14.65 1.19 2.85
C ILE A 103 15.67 1.45 1.75
N SER A 104 16.95 1.20 2.02
CA SER A 104 18.03 1.29 1.04
C SER A 104 18.95 0.08 1.09
N ASN A 105 19.76 -0.11 0.05
CA ASN A 105 20.78 -1.14 0.02
C ASN A 105 21.94 -0.66 -0.86
N VAL A 106 22.86 0.07 -0.24
CA VAL A 106 23.99 0.71 -0.91
C VAL A 106 24.84 -0.31 -1.67
N GLY A 107 25.06 -1.48 -1.08
CA GLY A 107 25.89 -2.51 -1.69
C GLY A 107 25.30 -3.14 -2.96
N SER A 108 23.98 -3.03 -3.17
CA SER A 108 23.29 -3.61 -4.34
C SER A 108 22.86 -2.55 -5.36
N PHE A 109 22.44 -1.37 -4.89
CA PHE A 109 21.82 -0.35 -5.74
C PHE A 109 22.59 0.98 -5.80
N GLY A 110 23.61 1.16 -4.94
CA GLY A 110 24.36 2.40 -4.83
C GLY A 110 23.77 3.39 -3.83
N GLU A 111 24.44 4.53 -3.70
CA GLU A 111 24.01 5.65 -2.85
C GLU A 111 22.78 6.35 -3.44
N ASP A 112 21.99 6.98 -2.57
CA ASP A 112 20.77 7.72 -2.92
C ASP A 112 19.73 6.93 -3.74
N VAL A 113 19.72 5.60 -3.58
CA VAL A 113 18.67 4.73 -4.13
C VAL A 113 17.85 4.11 -3.00
N PHE A 114 16.59 4.51 -2.93
CA PHE A 114 15.66 4.08 -1.90
C PHE A 114 14.47 3.36 -2.49
N LYS A 115 14.00 2.34 -1.78
CA LYS A 115 12.70 1.73 -2.00
C LYS A 115 11.68 2.30 -1.02
N ILE A 116 10.55 2.71 -1.56
CA ILE A 116 9.37 3.11 -0.79
C ILE A 116 8.28 2.08 -1.08
N GLY A 117 7.71 1.48 -0.04
CA GLY A 117 6.62 0.52 -0.17
C GLY A 117 5.78 0.45 1.09
N MET A 118 4.72 -0.36 1.08
CA MET A 118 3.86 -0.54 2.24
C MET A 118 3.76 -1.99 2.69
N THR A 119 3.37 -2.17 3.94
CA THR A 119 3.07 -3.46 4.56
C THR A 119 1.91 -3.32 5.53
N ARG A 120 1.09 -4.36 5.63
CA ARG A 120 -0.03 -4.45 6.58
C ARG A 120 0.21 -5.54 7.63
N ARG A 121 1.43 -6.07 7.69
CA ARG A 121 1.83 -7.06 8.69
C ARG A 121 1.79 -6.46 10.08
N LEU A 122 1.57 -7.33 11.06
CA LEU A 122 1.60 -6.97 12.47
C LEU A 122 3.00 -6.44 12.85
N ASP A 123 4.05 -7.13 12.40
CA ASP A 123 5.42 -6.64 12.45
C ASP A 123 5.86 -6.18 11.06
N PRO A 124 6.10 -4.88 10.85
CA PRO A 124 6.57 -4.37 9.56
C PRO A 124 8.00 -4.80 9.23
N GLN A 125 8.83 -5.15 10.23
CA GLN A 125 10.22 -5.57 10.03
C GLN A 125 10.30 -6.91 9.29
N ASP A 126 9.39 -7.86 9.59
CA ASP A 126 9.30 -9.15 8.90
C ASP A 126 9.24 -9.01 7.38
N ARG A 127 8.52 -7.98 6.89
CA ARG A 127 8.40 -7.73 5.46
C ARG A 127 9.73 -7.28 4.86
N VAL A 128 10.51 -6.48 5.58
CA VAL A 128 11.81 -6.00 5.10
C VAL A 128 12.82 -7.15 5.04
N ASP A 129 12.81 -8.02 6.04
CA ASP A 129 13.73 -9.16 6.12
C ASP A 129 13.49 -10.19 5.00
N GLU A 130 12.22 -10.44 4.65
CA GLU A 130 11.85 -11.23 3.48
C GLU A 130 12.36 -10.64 2.17
N LEU A 131 12.24 -9.32 2.00
CA LEU A 131 12.72 -8.64 0.79
C LEU A 131 14.24 -8.73 0.65
N GLY A 132 14.97 -8.66 1.77
CA GLY A 132 16.42 -8.76 1.81
C GLY A 132 16.95 -10.17 1.53
N SER A 133 16.31 -11.19 2.11
CA SER A 133 16.80 -12.58 2.04
C SER A 133 16.70 -13.24 0.65
N ALA A 134 15.74 -12.83 -0.18
CA ALA A 134 15.43 -13.55 -1.41
C ALA A 134 16.25 -13.11 -2.64
N SER A 135 16.77 -11.89 -2.69
CA SER A 135 17.10 -11.27 -3.99
C SER A 135 18.31 -10.33 -4.03
N VAL A 136 18.96 -10.04 -2.91
CA VAL A 136 20.06 -9.07 -2.85
C VAL A 136 21.25 -9.60 -2.02
N PRO A 137 22.51 -9.23 -2.37
CA PRO A 137 23.71 -9.69 -1.68
C PRO A 137 23.91 -9.13 -0.27
N PHE A 138 23.24 -8.02 0.06
CA PHE A 138 23.29 -7.38 1.38
C PHE A 138 21.86 -7.16 1.88
N LEU A 139 21.66 -7.08 3.19
CA LEU A 139 20.35 -6.76 3.76
C LEU A 139 19.97 -5.30 3.50
N PHE A 140 18.69 -5.00 3.62
CA PHE A 140 18.19 -3.64 3.52
C PHE A 140 18.42 -2.88 4.83
N ASP A 141 18.87 -1.65 4.69
CA ASP A 141 18.93 -0.65 5.74
C ASP A 141 17.55 0.02 5.85
N VAL A 142 16.97 0.05 7.06
CA VAL A 142 15.67 0.69 7.32
C VAL A 142 15.88 2.13 7.73
N HIS A 143 15.21 3.06 7.04
CA HIS A 143 15.29 4.48 7.30
C HIS A 143 14.04 5.04 7.98
N ALA A 144 12.86 4.49 7.69
CA ALA A 144 11.62 4.87 8.34
C ALA A 144 10.58 3.77 8.28
N MET A 145 9.72 3.71 9.30
CA MET A 145 8.54 2.86 9.40
C MET A 145 7.34 3.74 9.78
N ILE A 146 6.60 4.21 8.78
CA ILE A 146 5.59 5.26 8.92
C ILE A 146 4.23 4.61 9.10
N HIS A 147 3.66 4.68 10.30
CA HIS A 147 2.28 4.25 10.52
C HIS A 147 1.31 5.17 9.76
N SER A 148 0.31 4.60 9.10
CA SER A 148 -0.75 5.37 8.42
C SER A 148 -2.10 4.66 8.53
N GLU A 149 -3.14 5.46 8.73
CA GLU A 149 -4.54 5.00 8.67
C GLU A 149 -4.96 4.64 7.23
N ASP A 150 -4.29 5.23 6.23
CA ASP A 150 -4.40 4.83 4.81
C ASP A 150 -2.99 4.73 4.21
N ALA A 151 -2.30 3.62 4.51
CA ALA A 151 -0.95 3.36 4.02
C ALA A 151 -0.88 3.29 2.48
N PRO A 152 -1.85 2.67 1.77
CA PRO A 152 -1.90 2.72 0.31
C PRO A 152 -1.98 4.15 -0.25
N ALA A 153 -2.77 5.04 0.35
CA ALA A 153 -2.86 6.42 -0.12
C ALA A 153 -1.54 7.18 0.06
N LEU A 154 -0.90 7.05 1.22
CA LEU A 154 0.40 7.70 1.50
C LEU A 154 1.50 7.19 0.56
N GLU A 155 1.58 5.87 0.36
CA GLU A 155 2.57 5.25 -0.52
C GLU A 155 2.39 5.70 -1.99
N ASN A 156 1.15 5.71 -2.48
CA ASN A 156 0.85 6.21 -3.82
C ASN A 156 1.20 7.70 -3.98
N ALA A 157 0.94 8.52 -2.97
CA ALA A 157 1.28 9.94 -2.99
C ALA A 157 2.80 10.16 -3.09
N LEU A 158 3.59 9.41 -2.30
CA LEU A 158 5.07 9.45 -2.38
C LEU A 158 5.57 8.97 -3.74
N HIS A 159 4.99 7.90 -4.28
CA HIS A 159 5.32 7.36 -5.59
C HIS A 159 5.05 8.33 -6.74
N GLN A 160 3.98 9.12 -6.64
CA GLN A 160 3.65 10.17 -7.60
C GLN A 160 4.60 11.36 -7.44
N HIS A 161 4.89 11.77 -6.19
CA HIS A 161 5.83 12.85 -5.89
C HIS A 161 7.23 12.58 -6.47
N PHE A 162 7.70 11.33 -6.40
CA PHE A 162 9.01 10.93 -6.92
C PHE A 162 8.97 10.27 -8.30
N ASP A 163 7.88 10.41 -9.06
CA ASP A 163 7.70 9.66 -10.31
C ASP A 163 8.80 9.92 -11.35
N ALA A 164 9.23 11.18 -11.45
CA ALA A 164 10.32 11.59 -12.35
C ALA A 164 11.71 11.04 -11.94
N LYS A 165 11.84 10.53 -10.71
CA LYS A 165 13.09 10.03 -10.12
C LYS A 165 13.12 8.50 -9.98
N ARG A 166 12.22 7.78 -10.65
CA ARG A 166 12.22 6.31 -10.64
C ARG A 166 13.50 5.75 -11.26
N THR A 167 14.09 4.76 -10.61
CA THR A 167 15.26 4.04 -11.13
C THR A 167 14.89 3.20 -12.36
N ASN A 168 13.69 2.61 -12.37
CA ASN A 168 13.22 1.79 -13.50
C ASN A 168 12.04 2.45 -14.21
N LEU A 169 12.29 3.01 -15.39
CA LEU A 169 11.30 3.71 -16.22
C LEU A 169 10.40 2.76 -17.03
N VAL A 170 10.83 1.51 -17.24
CA VAL A 170 10.08 0.51 -18.04
C VAL A 170 9.12 -0.27 -17.15
N ASN A 171 9.61 -0.79 -16.02
CA ASN A 171 8.82 -1.54 -15.06
C ASN A 171 8.59 -0.71 -13.79
N ARG A 172 7.53 0.11 -13.84
CA ARG A 172 7.14 1.01 -12.75
C ARG A 172 6.68 0.30 -11.47
N ARG A 173 6.48 -1.03 -11.50
CA ARG A 173 6.22 -1.84 -10.30
C ARG A 173 7.47 -2.05 -9.44
N LYS A 174 8.65 -1.70 -9.96
CA LYS A 174 9.89 -1.67 -9.17
C LYS A 174 10.01 -0.28 -8.56
N GLU A 175 9.57 -0.17 -7.32
CA GLU A 175 9.38 1.09 -6.58
C GLU A 175 10.68 1.59 -5.96
N PHE A 176 11.72 1.69 -6.78
CA PHE A 176 13.02 2.27 -6.42
C PHE A 176 13.15 3.66 -7.04
N PHE A 177 13.72 4.58 -6.28
CA PHE A 177 13.83 5.99 -6.61
C PHE A 177 15.24 6.50 -6.34
N ASN A 178 15.76 7.32 -7.25
CA ASN A 178 17.04 8.03 -7.14
C ASN A 178 16.80 9.37 -6.44
N VAL A 179 16.80 9.37 -5.10
CA VAL A 179 16.42 10.48 -4.22
C VAL A 179 17.30 10.46 -2.98
N SER A 180 17.55 11.63 -2.38
CA SER A 180 18.21 11.70 -1.08
C SER A 180 17.22 11.44 0.07
N LEU A 181 17.72 10.95 1.20
CA LEU A 181 16.89 10.76 2.40
C LEU A 181 16.23 12.08 2.87
N LYS A 182 16.91 13.21 2.67
CA LYS A 182 16.39 14.54 3.02
C LYS A 182 15.15 14.91 2.19
N GLU A 183 15.13 14.57 0.90
CA GLU A 183 13.97 14.79 0.04
C GLU A 183 12.79 13.92 0.46
N ILE A 184 13.06 12.65 0.80
CA ILE A 184 12.02 11.74 1.32
C ILE A 184 11.43 12.29 2.62
N LYS A 185 12.27 12.74 3.56
CA LYS A 185 11.81 13.36 4.81
C LYS A 185 10.89 14.55 4.55
N SER A 186 11.28 15.46 3.66
CA SER A 186 10.46 16.64 3.33
C SER A 186 9.10 16.23 2.78
N ALA A 187 9.08 15.32 1.81
CA ALA A 187 7.83 14.85 1.21
C ALA A 187 6.93 14.12 2.23
N VAL A 188 7.52 13.31 3.12
CA VAL A 188 6.77 12.64 4.18
C VAL A 188 6.20 13.66 5.17
N TYR A 189 6.96 14.66 5.59
CA TYR A 189 6.46 15.69 6.50
C TYR A 189 5.35 16.55 5.90
N GLU A 190 5.38 16.79 4.60
CA GLU A 190 4.30 17.47 3.87
C GLU A 190 3.03 16.61 3.76
N LEU A 191 3.16 15.29 3.60
CA LEU A 191 2.04 14.38 3.33
C LEU A 191 1.42 13.75 4.58
N ALA A 192 2.25 13.39 5.57
CA ALA A 192 1.86 12.64 6.76
C ALA A 192 2.07 13.41 8.08
N GLY A 193 2.68 14.59 8.02
CA GLY A 193 3.05 15.37 9.20
C GLY A 193 4.44 15.05 9.74
N ASN A 194 4.88 15.82 10.73
CA ASN A 194 6.26 15.81 11.25
C ASN A 194 6.51 14.80 12.38
N ASP A 195 5.52 13.98 12.74
CA ASP A 195 5.62 12.96 13.80
C ASP A 195 6.14 11.62 13.25
N VAL A 196 7.18 11.68 12.41
CA VAL A 196 7.78 10.51 11.79
C VAL A 196 9.26 10.47 12.12
N ASP A 197 9.65 9.40 12.80
CA ASP A 197 11.04 9.11 13.11
C ASP A 197 11.78 8.53 11.90
N PHE A 198 12.99 9.04 11.70
CA PHE A 198 13.87 8.61 10.64
C PHE A 198 15.26 8.26 11.18
N ILE A 199 15.76 7.11 10.76
CA ILE A 199 17.13 6.68 10.99
C ILE A 199 18.00 7.21 9.84
N GLU A 200 18.81 8.22 10.14
CA GLU A 200 19.73 8.83 9.16
C GLU A 200 21.06 8.08 9.04
N THR A 201 21.56 7.59 10.17
CA THR A 201 22.79 6.79 10.23
C THR A 201 22.45 5.34 10.05
N VAL A 202 22.57 4.84 8.81
CA VAL A 202 22.59 3.40 8.56
C VAL A 202 23.92 3.01 7.97
N VAL A 203 24.47 1.94 8.52
CA VAL A 203 25.89 1.65 8.43
C VAL A 203 26.18 0.77 7.23
N ALA A 204 25.21 0.13 6.57
CA ALA A 204 25.46 -0.87 5.52
C ALA A 204 26.60 -1.83 5.94
N GLN A 205 26.53 -2.34 7.17
CA GLN A 205 27.69 -2.92 7.88
C GLN A 205 28.40 -4.01 7.07
N HIS A 206 27.64 -4.98 6.55
CA HIS A 206 28.18 -6.07 5.75
C HIS A 206 28.84 -5.58 4.44
N TYR A 207 28.36 -4.48 3.86
CA TYR A 207 28.94 -3.90 2.65
C TYR A 207 30.32 -3.30 2.95
N TYR A 208 30.46 -2.46 3.98
CA TYR A 208 31.77 -1.88 4.31
C TYR A 208 32.75 -2.92 4.87
N GLU A 209 32.28 -3.92 5.60
CA GLU A 209 33.10 -5.09 5.98
C GLU A 209 33.63 -5.81 4.74
N THR A 210 32.77 -6.04 3.73
CA THR A 210 33.17 -6.63 2.45
C THR A 210 34.21 -5.77 1.72
N LEU A 211 34.04 -4.45 1.70
CA LEU A 211 35.02 -3.53 1.11
C LEU A 211 36.36 -3.57 1.85
N ALA A 212 36.34 -3.59 3.18
CA ALA A 212 37.55 -3.70 4.00
C ALA A 212 38.29 -5.03 3.75
N LEU A 213 37.55 -6.14 3.64
CA LEU A 213 38.11 -7.45 3.30
C LEU A 213 38.68 -7.48 1.88
N ARG A 214 38.00 -6.87 0.90
CA ARG A 214 38.51 -6.73 -0.47
C ARG A 214 39.82 -5.94 -0.48
N LYS A 215 39.88 -4.80 0.20
CA LYS A 215 41.10 -3.99 0.31
C LYS A 215 42.28 -4.77 0.91
N LYS A 216 42.02 -5.59 1.93
CA LYS A 216 43.02 -6.51 2.50
C LYS A 216 43.49 -7.58 1.51
N LYS A 217 42.59 -8.13 0.69
CA LYS A 217 42.93 -9.12 -0.37
C LYS A 217 43.68 -8.48 -1.54
N SER A 218 43.28 -7.29 -1.97
CA SER A 218 43.93 -6.53 -3.05
C SER A 218 45.35 -6.05 -2.67
N GLY A 219 45.68 -6.01 -1.38
CA GLY A 219 47.05 -5.78 -0.90
C GLY A 219 48.01 -6.96 -1.11
N VAL A 220 47.55 -8.08 -1.67
CA VAL A 220 48.36 -9.26 -2.02
C VAL A 220 47.86 -9.85 -3.34
N ALA A 221 48.04 -9.14 -4.46
CA ALA A 221 48.19 -9.67 -5.83
C ALA A 221 47.94 -8.57 -6.87
N GLU A 222 49.02 -7.99 -7.41
CA GLU A 222 49.00 -7.53 -8.79
C GLU A 222 48.97 -8.78 -9.68
N VAL A 223 47.81 -9.11 -10.24
CA VAL A 223 47.73 -10.01 -11.40
C VAL A 223 46.99 -9.25 -12.49
N GLN A 224 47.75 -8.91 -13.54
CA GLN A 224 47.25 -8.33 -14.78
C GLN A 224 46.19 -9.25 -15.37
N ALA A 225 44.92 -8.83 -15.33
CA ALA A 225 43.85 -9.51 -16.04
C ALA A 225 43.83 -9.02 -17.50
N GLN A 226 44.40 -9.81 -18.41
CA GLN A 226 44.12 -9.69 -19.83
C GLN A 226 42.64 -10.05 -20.05
N HIS A 227 41.83 -9.05 -20.39
CA HIS A 227 40.43 -9.24 -20.78
C HIS A 227 40.37 -9.86 -22.18
N THR A 228 40.35 -11.19 -22.26
CA THR A 228 39.89 -11.89 -23.47
C THR A 228 38.39 -12.10 -23.31
N ALA A 229 37.59 -11.27 -23.98
CA ALA A 229 36.14 -11.42 -24.03
C ALA A 229 35.77 -12.64 -24.88
N VAL A 230 35.78 -13.84 -24.28
CA VAL A 230 35.17 -15.02 -24.89
C VAL A 230 33.68 -14.95 -24.60
N GLN A 231 32.86 -14.76 -25.64
CA GLN A 231 31.42 -14.85 -25.48
C GLN A 231 31.04 -16.27 -25.02
N PRO A 232 30.24 -16.41 -23.96
CA PRO A 232 29.88 -17.72 -23.46
C PRO A 232 28.86 -18.39 -24.40
N ARG A 233 29.05 -19.70 -24.66
CA ARG A 233 28.27 -20.51 -25.62
C ARG A 233 26.73 -20.46 -25.46
N PHE A 234 26.20 -20.01 -24.33
CA PHE A 234 24.75 -19.87 -24.14
C PHE A 234 24.16 -18.61 -24.81
N ALA A 235 25.00 -17.68 -25.28
CA ALA A 235 24.56 -16.48 -25.99
C ALA A 235 24.15 -16.75 -27.45
N GLU A 236 24.45 -17.93 -28.00
CA GLU A 236 24.17 -18.29 -29.41
C GLU A 236 22.77 -18.91 -29.63
N SER A 237 21.91 -18.94 -28.61
CA SER A 237 20.59 -19.59 -28.70
C SER A 237 19.41 -18.66 -28.32
N ILE A 238 19.58 -17.36 -28.52
CA ILE A 238 18.48 -16.36 -28.47
C ILE A 238 18.27 -15.79 -29.86
#